data_AF-A0A958QSA8-F1
#
_entry.id   AF-A0A958QSA8-F1
#
_cell.length_a   1.000
_cell.length_b   1.000
_cell.length_c   1.000
_cell.angle_alpha   90.00
_cell.angle_beta   90.00
_cell.angle_gamma   90.00
#
_symmetry.space_group_name_H-M   'P 1'
#
loop_
_entity.id
_entity.type
_entity.pdbx_description
1 polymer ?
#
loop_
_entity_poly.entity_id
_entity_poly.type
_entity_poly.pdbx_seq_one_letter_code
_entity_poly.pdbx_strand_id
1 'polypeptide(L)'
;MKGLVLVPYASMSQESGIIYLLSHYLKEMHPTLTQIVCNGVFASCDRDRVTEWTRSLNHCSRCLHEQQAMAKWAGLQYSELSQFLPSEDVVKTRRWIMNRTAEELWEEEWFGLSLRSAIQGSLSERIGSLKPDFRNKLHQSIVKRLALVAIRMANASRRLNNRLRPDVVFLANGEDVLTRSYRESAEATGVRCIRFRWNMGSRRVLIHSDRHEEYFPCEVLLDNLAQVRIDVASWPEELLLLLDKILDFLDVPHGQLRLPLAQ
;
A
#
# COMPACT_ATOMS: atom_id res chain seq x y z
N MET A 1 -2.37 13.01 15.07
CA MET A 1 -2.25 12.69 13.63
C MET A 1 -3.07 11.45 13.33
N LYS A 2 -3.96 11.52 12.33
CA LYS A 2 -4.67 10.35 11.77
C LYS A 2 -3.84 9.78 10.64
N GLY A 3 -3.48 8.49 10.73
CA GLY A 3 -2.67 7.84 9.71
C GLY A 3 -3.30 6.55 9.23
N LEU A 4 -3.01 6.19 7.99
CA LEU A 4 -3.35 4.89 7.45
C LEU A 4 -2.10 4.10 7.09
N VAL A 5 -2.23 2.79 7.18
CA VAL A 5 -1.19 1.84 6.77
C VAL A 5 -1.78 0.98 5.66
N LEU A 6 -1.21 1.05 4.46
CA LEU A 6 -1.58 0.18 3.35
C LEU A 6 -0.37 -0.67 2.96
N VAL A 7 -0.46 -1.94 3.35
CA VAL A 7 0.47 -3.01 2.99
C VAL A 7 -0.35 -4.07 2.27
N PRO A 8 -0.58 -3.92 0.95
CA PRO A 8 -1.61 -4.69 0.24
C PRO A 8 -1.28 -6.18 0.12
N TYR A 9 -0.02 -6.56 0.37
CA TYR A 9 0.46 -7.93 0.33
C TYR A 9 1.05 -8.30 1.67
N ALA A 10 0.61 -9.44 2.20
CA ALA A 10 0.93 -9.83 3.56
C ALA A 10 2.30 -10.50 3.73
N SER A 11 3.15 -10.48 2.68
CA SER A 11 4.55 -10.87 2.83
C SER A 11 5.21 -9.87 3.75
N MET A 12 5.96 -10.39 4.71
CA MET A 12 6.99 -9.67 5.45
C MET A 12 8.09 -9.26 4.48
N SER A 13 7.79 -8.25 3.65
CA SER A 13 8.80 -7.53 2.90
C SER A 13 9.52 -6.59 3.86
N GLN A 14 10.75 -6.20 3.52
CA GLN A 14 11.53 -5.30 4.37
C GLN A 14 10.79 -3.97 4.61
N GLU A 15 10.04 -3.49 3.62
CA GLU A 15 9.22 -2.29 3.70
C GLU A 15 8.05 -2.45 4.67
N SER A 16 7.30 -3.54 4.55
CA SER A 16 6.21 -3.86 5.49
C SER A 16 6.74 -3.98 6.92
N GLY A 17 7.94 -4.56 7.06
CA GLY A 17 8.80 -4.57 8.22
C GLY A 17 8.80 -3.26 8.99
N ILE A 18 9.43 -2.28 8.36
CA ILE A 18 9.65 -0.97 8.93
C ILE A 18 8.31 -0.25 9.15
N ILE A 19 7.34 -0.39 8.24
CA ILE A 19 6.04 0.25 8.40
C ILE A 19 5.33 -0.24 9.67
N TYR A 20 5.33 -1.55 9.94
CA TYR A 20 4.68 -2.08 11.15
C TYR A 20 5.43 -1.67 12.41
N LEU A 21 6.77 -1.67 12.42
CA LEU A 21 7.56 -1.15 13.54
C LEU A 21 7.23 0.31 13.82
N LEU A 22 7.25 1.14 12.78
CA LEU A 22 6.96 2.57 12.87
C LEU A 22 5.53 2.79 13.36
N SER A 23 4.57 2.03 12.85
CA SER A 23 3.17 2.14 13.25
C SER A 23 2.95 1.72 14.70
N HIS A 24 3.63 0.67 15.15
CA HIS A 24 3.57 0.23 16.54
C HIS A 24 4.21 1.27 17.48
N TYR A 25 5.37 1.80 17.09
CA TYR A 25 6.05 2.87 17.81
C TYR A 25 5.19 4.14 17.91
N LEU A 26 4.55 4.53 16.80
CA LEU A 26 3.67 5.68 16.74
C LEU A 26 2.37 5.49 17.52
N LYS A 27 1.87 4.27 17.68
CA LYS A 27 0.57 4.00 18.31
C LYS A 27 0.49 4.55 19.73
N GLU A 28 1.58 4.48 20.49
CA GLU A 28 1.67 5.04 21.85
C GLU A 28 1.43 6.56 21.88
N MET A 29 1.75 7.26 20.77
CA MET A 29 1.63 8.71 20.65
C MET A 29 0.38 9.13 19.84
N HIS A 30 -0.04 8.30 18.88
CA HIS A 30 -1.15 8.55 17.95
C HIS A 30 -2.01 7.30 17.82
N PRO A 31 -3.02 7.11 18.69
CA PRO A 31 -3.85 5.90 18.69
C PRO A 31 -4.76 5.78 17.46
N THR A 32 -4.80 6.78 16.57
CA THR A 32 -5.68 6.83 15.40
C THR A 32 -5.08 6.23 14.13
N LEU A 33 -4.04 5.40 14.23
CA LEU A 33 -3.51 4.64 13.09
C LEU A 33 -4.42 3.46 12.75
N THR A 34 -4.83 3.36 11.48
CA THR A 34 -5.66 2.25 10.98
C THR A 34 -4.98 1.56 9.81
N GLN A 35 -4.91 0.23 9.85
CA GLN A 35 -4.47 -0.57 8.72
C GLN A 35 -5.61 -0.81 7.74
N ILE A 36 -5.33 -0.63 6.45
CA ILE A 36 -6.24 -0.98 5.37
C ILE A 36 -5.87 -2.36 4.86
N VAL A 37 -6.82 -3.28 4.89
CA VAL A 37 -6.62 -4.69 4.49
C VAL A 37 -7.44 -5.04 3.26
N CYS A 38 -6.84 -5.87 2.39
CA CYS A 38 -7.51 -6.39 1.21
C CYS A 38 -8.14 -7.75 1.54
N ASN A 39 -9.47 -7.81 1.54
CA ASN A 39 -10.24 -9.02 1.76
C ASN A 39 -10.64 -9.73 0.46
N GLY A 40 -9.79 -9.64 -0.58
CA GLY A 40 -10.02 -10.31 -1.86
C GLY A 40 -11.07 -9.67 -2.76
N VAL A 41 -11.45 -8.41 -2.52
CA VAL A 41 -12.49 -7.69 -3.30
C VAL A 41 -12.11 -7.41 -4.76
N PHE A 42 -10.80 -7.45 -5.09
CA PHE A 42 -10.30 -7.20 -6.44
C PHE A 42 -10.15 -8.47 -7.26
N ALA A 43 -10.40 -8.36 -8.57
CA ALA A 43 -10.30 -9.47 -9.51
C ALA A 43 -8.86 -9.96 -9.76
N SER A 44 -7.87 -9.11 -9.53
CA SER A 44 -6.45 -9.43 -9.68
C SER A 44 -5.60 -8.56 -8.75
N CYS A 45 -4.38 -9.01 -8.46
CA CYS A 45 -3.33 -8.22 -7.82
C CYS A 45 -1.96 -8.77 -8.21
N ASP A 46 -0.89 -8.06 -7.89
CA ASP A 46 0.49 -8.39 -8.27
C ASP A 46 1.02 -9.69 -7.63
N ARG A 47 0.43 -10.15 -6.52
CA ARG A 47 0.72 -11.48 -5.98
C ARG A 47 0.21 -12.63 -6.86
N ASP A 48 -0.84 -12.41 -7.65
CA ASP A 48 -1.39 -13.44 -8.53
C ASP A 48 -0.68 -13.39 -9.87
N ARG A 49 0.37 -14.21 -9.99
CA ARG A 49 1.10 -14.45 -11.24
C ARG A 49 0.30 -15.29 -12.26
N VAL A 50 -0.92 -15.72 -11.96
CA VAL A 50 -1.63 -16.76 -12.73
C VAL A 50 -2.54 -16.18 -13.81
N THR A 51 -2.49 -16.83 -14.97
CA THR A 51 -3.16 -16.63 -16.27
C THR A 51 -4.70 -16.62 -16.26
N GLU A 52 -5.37 -16.88 -15.14
CA GLU A 52 -6.83 -17.10 -15.06
C GLU A 52 -7.61 -15.92 -14.47
N TRP A 53 -8.92 -15.87 -14.69
CA TRP A 53 -9.82 -14.79 -14.24
C TRP A 53 -10.12 -14.81 -12.73
N THR A 54 -9.75 -15.89 -12.03
CA THR A 54 -10.12 -16.13 -10.63
C THR A 54 -8.89 -16.28 -9.75
N ARG A 55 -8.85 -15.49 -8.67
CA ARG A 55 -7.86 -15.65 -7.60
C ARG A 55 -8.16 -16.94 -6.84
N SER A 56 -7.13 -17.65 -6.38
CA SER A 56 -7.33 -18.72 -5.41
C SER A 56 -7.84 -18.12 -4.11
N LEU A 57 -9.07 -18.45 -3.71
CA LEU A 57 -9.67 -17.98 -2.45
C LEU A 57 -8.72 -18.25 -1.27
N ASN A 58 -8.01 -19.38 -1.29
CA ASN A 58 -7.04 -19.75 -0.27
C ASN A 58 -5.88 -18.74 -0.16
N HIS A 59 -5.39 -18.20 -1.28
CA HIS A 59 -4.33 -17.18 -1.26
C HIS A 59 -4.81 -15.86 -0.67
N CYS A 60 -6.02 -15.42 -1.05
CA CYS A 60 -6.62 -14.21 -0.50
C CYS A 60 -6.87 -14.34 1.01
N SER A 61 -7.44 -15.45 1.46
CA SER A 61 -7.71 -15.71 2.88
C SER A 61 -6.43 -15.77 3.71
N ARG A 62 -5.37 -16.43 3.20
CA ARG A 62 -4.05 -16.43 3.87
C ARG A 62 -3.46 -15.02 3.96
N CYS A 63 -3.51 -14.27 2.86
CA CYS A 63 -3.02 -12.89 2.83
C CYS A 63 -3.79 -11.98 3.80
N LEU A 64 -5.12 -12.11 3.87
CA LEU A 64 -5.94 -11.38 4.83
C LEU A 64 -5.59 -11.74 6.27
N HIS A 65 -5.43 -13.03 6.57
CA HIS A 65 -5.06 -13.49 7.90
C HIS A 65 -3.69 -12.97 8.34
N GLU A 66 -2.69 -13.03 7.47
CA GLU A 66 -1.35 -12.47 7.70
C GLU A 66 -1.43 -10.94 7.93
N GLN A 67 -2.22 -10.20 7.14
CA GLN A 67 -2.46 -8.77 7.35
C GLN A 67 -3.10 -8.47 8.71
N GLN A 68 -4.12 -9.24 9.10
CA GLN A 68 -4.80 -9.08 10.39
C GLN A 68 -3.88 -9.42 11.57
N ALA A 69 -3.03 -10.46 11.43
CA ALA A 69 -2.05 -10.82 12.43
C ALA A 69 -1.03 -9.69 12.63
N MET A 70 -0.56 -9.07 11.54
CA MET A 70 0.35 -7.94 11.60
C MET A 70 -0.30 -6.68 12.16
N ALA A 71 -1.56 -6.39 11.78
CA ALA A 71 -2.35 -5.32 12.38
C ALA A 71 -2.40 -5.48 13.90
N LYS A 72 -2.76 -6.70 14.35
CA LYS A 72 -2.85 -7.04 15.76
C LYS A 72 -1.51 -6.91 16.48
N TRP A 73 -0.42 -7.40 15.88
CA TRP A 73 0.92 -7.29 16.44
C TRP A 73 1.33 -5.82 16.61
N ALA A 74 1.11 -4.99 15.57
CA ALA A 74 1.36 -3.55 15.65
C ALA A 74 0.34 -2.81 16.53
N GLY A 75 -0.70 -3.49 17.01
CA GLY A 75 -1.76 -2.94 17.83
C GLY A 75 -2.75 -2.05 17.07
N LEU A 76 -2.78 -2.12 15.74
CA LEU A 76 -3.62 -1.30 14.88
C LEU A 76 -5.04 -1.86 14.79
N GLN A 77 -6.01 -0.95 14.71
CA GLN A 77 -7.32 -1.31 14.15
C GLN A 77 -7.17 -1.52 12.65
N TYR A 78 -8.03 -2.36 12.05
CA TYR A 78 -8.03 -2.53 10.61
C TYR A 78 -9.41 -2.30 9.99
N SER A 79 -9.42 -1.89 8.72
CA SER A 79 -10.61 -1.70 7.91
C SER A 79 -10.46 -2.41 6.57
N GLU A 80 -11.51 -3.11 6.15
CA GLU A 80 -11.49 -3.88 4.91
C GLU A 80 -11.86 -3.01 3.71
N LEU A 81 -11.14 -3.16 2.60
CA LEU A 81 -11.38 -2.37 1.38
C LEU A 81 -12.78 -2.58 0.79
N SER A 82 -13.39 -3.76 0.94
CA SER A 82 -14.74 -4.00 0.42
C SER A 82 -15.80 -3.08 1.04
N GLN A 83 -15.59 -2.60 2.26
CA GLN A 83 -16.51 -1.67 2.93
C GLN A 83 -16.62 -0.32 2.20
N PHE A 84 -15.64 -0.01 1.35
CA PHE A 84 -15.56 1.23 0.59
C PHE A 84 -15.84 1.03 -0.91
N LEU A 85 -16.21 -0.18 -1.32
CA LEU A 85 -16.56 -0.52 -2.69
C LEU A 85 -17.98 -1.10 -2.78
N PRO A 86 -19.01 -0.25 -2.91
CA PRO A 86 -20.39 -0.68 -3.04
C PRO A 86 -20.60 -1.61 -4.25
N SER A 87 -21.57 -2.52 -4.14
CA SER A 87 -21.91 -3.46 -5.22
C SER A 87 -22.30 -2.75 -6.53
N GLU A 88 -22.94 -1.58 -6.46
CA GLU A 88 -23.24 -0.76 -7.63
C GLU A 88 -22.00 -0.33 -8.41
N ASP A 89 -20.92 0.04 -7.72
CA ASP A 89 -19.64 0.40 -8.34
C ASP A 89 -19.01 -0.81 -9.01
N VAL A 90 -19.09 -1.98 -8.37
CA VAL A 90 -18.57 -3.23 -8.93
C VAL A 90 -19.24 -3.53 -10.28
N VAL A 91 -20.56 -3.35 -10.38
CA VAL A 91 -21.31 -3.54 -11.62
C VAL A 91 -21.03 -2.44 -12.64
N LYS A 92 -21.07 -1.17 -12.23
CA LYS A 92 -20.83 0.00 -13.11
C LYS A 92 -19.44 -0.07 -13.74
N THR A 93 -18.40 -0.27 -12.93
CA THR A 93 -17.00 -0.35 -13.39
C THR A 93 -16.78 -1.55 -14.31
N ARG A 94 -17.40 -2.71 -14.02
CA ARG A 94 -17.31 -3.89 -14.91
C ARG A 94 -17.94 -3.60 -16.27
N ARG A 95 -19.15 -3.03 -16.32
CA ARG A 95 -19.83 -2.70 -17.58
C ARG A 95 -19.02 -1.68 -18.39
N TRP A 96 -18.50 -0.65 -17.72
CA TRP A 96 -17.69 0.37 -18.36
C TRP A 96 -16.41 -0.21 -18.99
N ILE A 97 -15.68 -1.08 -18.28
CA ILE A 97 -14.50 -1.78 -18.81
C ILE A 97 -14.86 -2.70 -19.99
N MET A 98 -16.00 -3.40 -19.92
CA MET A 98 -16.41 -4.32 -20.98
C MET A 98 -16.75 -3.61 -22.30
N ASN A 99 -17.25 -2.38 -22.22
CA ASN A 99 -17.65 -1.58 -23.38
C ASN A 99 -16.49 -0.81 -24.05
N ARG A 100 -15.26 -0.95 -23.54
CA ARG A 100 -14.08 -0.29 -24.09
C ARG A 100 -13.05 -1.30 -24.56
N THR A 101 -12.26 -0.92 -25.56
CA THR A 101 -11.07 -1.65 -26.00
C THR A 101 -9.93 -1.45 -25.00
N ALA A 102 -8.94 -2.34 -25.02
CA ALA A 102 -7.77 -2.19 -24.15
C ALA A 102 -6.93 -0.95 -24.53
N GLU A 103 -6.93 -0.56 -25.79
CA GLU A 103 -6.24 0.62 -26.29
C GLU A 103 -6.90 1.91 -25.79
N GLU A 104 -8.22 2.01 -25.86
CA GLU A 104 -8.95 3.14 -25.26
C GLU A 104 -8.69 3.24 -23.75
N LEU A 105 -8.73 2.11 -23.04
CA LEU A 105 -8.47 2.09 -21.59
C LEU A 105 -7.04 2.49 -21.22
N TRP A 106 -6.09 2.28 -22.12
CA TRP A 106 -4.69 2.60 -21.86
C TRP A 106 -4.46 4.12 -21.85
N GLU A 107 -5.16 4.86 -22.71
CA GLU A 107 -5.01 6.32 -22.79
C GLU A 107 -6.05 7.09 -21.95
N GLU A 108 -6.97 6.39 -21.27
CA GLU A 108 -8.05 7.01 -20.50
C GLU A 108 -7.61 7.45 -19.10
N GLU A 109 -8.30 8.48 -18.60
CA GLU A 109 -8.25 8.90 -17.20
C GLU A 109 -9.56 8.59 -16.46
N TRP A 110 -9.45 8.14 -15.21
CA TRP A 110 -10.58 7.89 -14.33
C TRP A 110 -10.55 8.86 -13.14
N PHE A 111 -11.34 9.94 -13.23
CA PHE A 111 -11.33 11.02 -12.24
C PHE A 111 -9.92 11.55 -11.90
N GLY A 112 -9.10 11.83 -12.92
CA GLY A 112 -7.73 12.30 -12.77
C GLY A 112 -6.68 11.20 -12.52
N LEU A 113 -7.09 9.94 -12.37
CA LEU A 113 -6.18 8.80 -12.38
C LEU A 113 -5.85 8.40 -13.82
N SER A 114 -4.59 8.54 -14.24
CA SER A 114 -4.13 7.97 -15.51
C SER A 114 -4.08 6.44 -15.41
N LEU A 115 -4.90 5.74 -16.19
CA LEU A 115 -4.96 4.27 -16.12
C LEU A 115 -3.64 3.64 -16.55
N ARG A 116 -2.99 4.18 -17.58
CA ARG A 116 -1.62 3.77 -17.96
C ARG A 116 -0.65 3.90 -16.80
N SER A 117 -0.58 5.07 -16.15
CA SER A 117 0.33 5.28 -15.02
C SER A 117 0.08 4.24 -13.93
N ALA A 118 -1.18 4.05 -13.56
CA ALA A 118 -1.59 3.17 -12.48
C ALA A 118 -1.26 1.69 -12.72
N ILE A 119 -1.29 1.21 -13.97
CA ILE A 119 -1.14 -0.22 -14.30
C ILE A 119 0.21 -0.60 -14.91
N GLN A 120 1.02 0.37 -15.33
CA GLN A 120 2.24 0.11 -16.11
C GLN A 120 3.27 -0.74 -15.36
N GLY A 121 3.47 -0.52 -14.05
CA GLY A 121 4.38 -1.32 -13.21
C GLY A 121 3.97 -2.79 -13.21
N SER A 122 2.74 -3.06 -12.76
CA SER A 122 2.12 -4.39 -12.76
C SER A 122 2.05 -5.06 -14.13
N LEU A 123 1.83 -4.28 -15.20
CA LEU A 123 1.83 -4.79 -16.56
C LEU A 123 3.24 -5.27 -16.94
N SER A 124 4.25 -4.43 -16.72
CA SER A 124 5.65 -4.73 -17.06
C SER A 124 6.14 -6.00 -16.37
N GLU A 125 5.74 -6.23 -15.12
CA GLU A 125 6.08 -7.47 -14.41
C GLU A 125 5.42 -8.71 -15.01
N ARG A 126 4.24 -8.58 -15.61
CA ARG A 126 3.48 -9.70 -16.19
C ARG A 126 3.87 -10.04 -17.62
N ILE A 127 4.19 -9.02 -18.43
CA ILE A 127 4.45 -9.21 -19.88
C ILE A 127 5.90 -8.91 -20.28
N GLY A 128 6.73 -8.42 -19.35
CA GLY A 128 8.14 -8.07 -19.63
C GLY A 128 8.32 -6.80 -20.47
N SER A 129 7.28 -5.99 -20.63
CA SER A 129 7.29 -4.78 -21.46
C SER A 129 6.47 -3.65 -20.81
N LEU A 130 6.97 -2.43 -20.91
CA LEU A 130 6.28 -1.21 -20.49
C LEU A 130 5.12 -0.83 -21.42
N LYS A 131 5.09 -1.35 -22.64
CA LYS A 131 4.03 -1.08 -23.63
C LYS A 131 3.34 -2.38 -24.03
N PRO A 132 2.01 -2.49 -23.89
CA PRO A 132 1.27 -3.65 -24.36
C PRO A 132 1.21 -3.67 -25.91
N ASP A 133 1.37 -4.85 -26.49
CA ASP A 133 0.93 -5.11 -27.86
C ASP A 133 -0.59 -5.36 -27.89
N PHE A 134 -1.36 -4.38 -28.40
CA PHE A 134 -2.82 -4.49 -28.49
C PHE A 134 -3.31 -5.47 -29.56
N ARG A 135 -2.43 -6.04 -30.40
CA ARG A 135 -2.81 -7.16 -31.29
C ARG A 135 -2.88 -8.48 -30.52
N ASN A 136 -2.17 -8.57 -29.39
CA ASN A 136 -2.16 -9.73 -28.52
C ASN A 136 -3.36 -9.72 -27.56
N LYS A 137 -4.27 -10.70 -27.71
CA LYS A 137 -5.47 -10.86 -26.86
C LYS A 137 -5.13 -11.01 -25.36
N LEU A 138 -4.00 -11.62 -25.03
CA LEU A 138 -3.54 -11.76 -23.64
C LEU A 138 -3.23 -10.39 -23.04
N HIS A 139 -2.47 -9.55 -23.76
CA HIS A 139 -2.15 -8.20 -23.30
C HIS A 139 -3.41 -7.36 -23.12
N GLN A 140 -4.34 -7.41 -24.10
CA GLN A 140 -5.63 -6.73 -23.98
C GLN A 140 -6.39 -7.17 -22.72
N SER A 141 -6.41 -8.48 -22.44
CA SER A 141 -7.07 -9.03 -21.25
C SER A 141 -6.42 -8.54 -19.95
N ILE A 142 -5.08 -8.53 -19.89
CA ILE A 142 -4.33 -8.06 -18.72
C ILE A 142 -4.59 -6.57 -18.48
N VAL A 143 -4.52 -5.73 -19.53
CA VAL A 143 -4.81 -4.29 -19.43
C VAL A 143 -6.22 -4.05 -18.89
N LYS A 144 -7.24 -4.72 -19.44
CA LYS A 144 -8.62 -4.61 -18.96
C LYS A 144 -8.77 -4.98 -17.49
N ARG A 145 -8.10 -6.05 -17.05
CA ARG A 145 -8.16 -6.51 -15.65
C ARG A 145 -7.45 -5.54 -14.71
N LEU A 146 -6.24 -5.08 -15.05
CA LEU A 146 -5.51 -4.13 -14.23
C LEU A 146 -6.25 -2.78 -14.16
N ALA A 147 -6.81 -2.30 -15.28
CA ALA A 147 -7.63 -1.10 -15.31
C ALA A 147 -8.86 -1.22 -14.40
N LEU A 148 -9.55 -2.37 -14.42
CA LEU A 148 -10.67 -2.63 -13.51
C LEU A 148 -10.25 -2.57 -12.04
N VAL A 149 -9.09 -3.12 -11.71
CA VAL A 149 -8.54 -3.08 -10.34
C VAL A 149 -8.18 -1.65 -9.95
N ALA A 150 -7.48 -0.92 -10.82
CA ALA A 150 -7.07 0.45 -10.59
C ALA A 150 -8.26 1.37 -10.30
N ILE A 151 -9.29 1.31 -11.16
CA ILE A 151 -10.53 2.08 -11.00
C ILE A 151 -11.23 1.77 -9.68
N ARG A 152 -11.35 0.48 -9.34
CA ARG A 152 -12.02 0.08 -8.09
C ARG A 152 -11.22 0.51 -6.86
N MET A 153 -9.89 0.41 -6.93
CA MET A 153 -9.03 0.89 -5.86
C MET A 153 -9.15 2.40 -5.68
N ALA A 154 -9.21 3.17 -6.77
CA ALA A 154 -9.42 4.61 -6.75
C ALA A 154 -10.80 5.00 -6.19
N ASN A 155 -11.86 4.28 -6.54
CA ASN A 155 -13.18 4.52 -5.95
C ASN A 155 -13.18 4.22 -4.45
N ALA A 156 -12.56 3.11 -4.04
CA ALA A 156 -12.46 2.72 -2.64
C ALA A 156 -11.60 3.70 -1.84
N SER A 157 -10.43 4.10 -2.35
CA SER A 157 -9.52 5.06 -1.71
C SER A 157 -10.19 6.41 -1.50
N ARG A 158 -10.92 6.94 -2.49
CA ARG A 158 -11.66 8.21 -2.34
C ARG A 158 -12.69 8.15 -1.23
N ARG A 159 -13.51 7.09 -1.20
CA ARG A 159 -14.52 6.93 -0.12
C ARG A 159 -13.87 6.76 1.24
N LEU A 160 -12.80 5.99 1.29
CA LEU A 160 -12.02 5.74 2.49
C LEU A 160 -11.39 7.02 3.03
N ASN A 161 -10.70 7.78 2.18
CA ASN A 161 -10.06 9.04 2.54
C ASN A 161 -11.07 10.10 2.95
N ASN A 162 -12.22 10.19 2.26
CA ASN A 162 -13.30 11.10 2.66
C ASN A 162 -13.90 10.74 4.03
N ARG A 163 -14.02 9.44 4.34
CA ARG A 163 -14.60 8.96 5.60
C ARG A 163 -13.62 9.09 6.77
N LEU A 164 -12.38 8.64 6.59
CA LEU A 164 -11.38 8.58 7.66
C LEU A 164 -10.60 9.89 7.82
N ARG A 165 -10.51 10.68 6.75
CA ARG A 165 -9.74 11.94 6.68
C ARG A 165 -8.34 11.79 7.25
N PRO A 166 -7.51 10.90 6.69
CA PRO A 166 -6.15 10.71 7.17
C PRO A 166 -5.28 11.92 6.83
N ASP A 167 -4.39 12.28 7.75
CA ASP A 167 -3.35 13.28 7.53
C ASP A 167 -2.20 12.67 6.71
N VAL A 168 -1.95 11.37 6.88
CA VAL A 168 -0.84 10.66 6.25
C VAL A 168 -1.17 9.20 5.94
N VAL A 169 -0.58 8.65 4.89
CA VAL A 169 -0.67 7.22 4.56
C VAL A 169 0.73 6.63 4.36
N PHE A 170 1.03 5.56 5.09
CA PHE A 170 2.23 4.76 4.90
C PHE A 170 1.94 3.63 3.91
N LEU A 171 2.72 3.58 2.83
CA LEU A 171 2.54 2.67 1.70
C LEU A 171 3.74 1.74 1.60
N ALA A 172 3.51 0.43 1.71
CA ALA A 172 4.53 -0.57 1.39
C ALA A 172 4.50 -0.85 -0.11
N ASN A 173 5.67 -0.81 -0.74
CA ASN A 173 5.79 -0.80 -2.19
C ASN A 173 5.14 0.47 -2.79
N GLY A 174 5.42 0.80 -4.05
CA GLY A 174 4.89 2.01 -4.68
C GLY A 174 4.43 1.84 -6.12
N GLU A 175 4.74 0.69 -6.71
CA GLU A 175 4.62 0.48 -8.15
C GLU A 175 3.60 -0.59 -8.55
N ASP A 176 3.10 -1.37 -7.59
CA ASP A 176 2.02 -2.32 -7.84
C ASP A 176 0.67 -1.60 -8.02
N VAL A 177 -0.26 -2.24 -8.74
CA VAL A 177 -1.50 -1.58 -9.18
C VAL A 177 -2.34 -1.09 -8.01
N LEU A 178 -2.37 -1.84 -6.89
CA LEU A 178 -3.18 -1.46 -5.73
C LEU A 178 -2.57 -0.25 -5.04
N THR A 179 -1.27 -0.28 -4.76
CA THR A 179 -0.60 0.82 -4.06
C THR A 179 -0.55 2.08 -4.92
N ARG A 180 -0.21 1.94 -6.20
CA ARG A 180 -0.09 3.08 -7.12
C ARG A 180 -1.44 3.75 -7.37
N SER A 181 -2.49 2.96 -7.60
CA SER A 181 -3.85 3.51 -7.79
C SER A 181 -4.38 4.18 -6.52
N TYR A 182 -4.12 3.60 -5.34
CA TYR A 182 -4.48 4.24 -4.08
C TYR A 182 -3.76 5.58 -3.91
N ARG A 183 -2.43 5.58 -4.10
CA ARG A 183 -1.58 6.75 -3.94
C ARG A 183 -2.00 7.90 -4.84
N GLU A 184 -2.08 7.68 -6.15
CA GLU A 184 -2.43 8.73 -7.11
C GLU A 184 -3.83 9.30 -6.79
N SER A 185 -4.76 8.44 -6.39
CA SER A 185 -6.09 8.88 -5.94
C SER A 185 -6.07 9.64 -4.60
N ALA A 186 -5.18 9.30 -3.67
CA ALA A 186 -5.08 9.93 -2.36
C ALA A 186 -4.41 11.31 -2.46
N GLU A 187 -3.32 11.39 -3.21
CA GLU A 187 -2.60 12.62 -3.53
C GLU A 187 -3.50 13.62 -4.26
N ALA A 188 -4.35 13.15 -5.20
CA ALA A 188 -5.35 13.98 -5.87
C ALA A 188 -6.40 14.59 -4.91
N THR A 189 -6.54 14.04 -3.70
CA THR A 189 -7.41 14.56 -2.63
C THR A 189 -6.64 15.32 -1.55
N GLY A 190 -5.35 15.60 -1.76
CA GLY A 190 -4.49 16.31 -0.81
C GLY A 190 -4.02 15.47 0.38
N VAL A 191 -4.17 14.14 0.32
CA VAL A 191 -3.69 13.24 1.37
C VAL A 191 -2.21 12.93 1.15
N ARG A 192 -1.39 13.18 2.17
CA ARG A 192 0.04 12.92 2.15
C ARG A 192 0.32 11.41 2.10
N CYS A 193 1.16 10.99 1.15
CA CYS A 193 1.56 9.60 0.98
C CYS A 193 3.07 9.42 1.19
N ILE A 194 3.45 8.53 2.11
CA ILE A 194 4.83 8.17 2.41
C ILE A 194 5.07 6.76 1.89
N ARG A 195 6.06 6.60 1.02
CA ARG A 195 6.35 5.34 0.34
C ARG A 195 7.58 4.69 0.92
N PHE A 196 7.49 3.40 1.20
CA PHE A 196 8.62 2.55 1.58
C PHE A 196 8.86 1.58 0.44
N ARG A 197 10.07 1.62 -0.14
CA ARG A 197 10.45 0.79 -1.28
C ARG A 197 11.78 0.10 -1.03
N TRP A 198 11.83 -1.22 -1.16
CA TRP A 198 13.06 -1.97 -1.15
C TRP A 198 13.86 -1.70 -2.43
N ASN A 199 15.12 -1.32 -2.25
CA ASN A 199 16.07 -1.17 -3.34
C ASN A 199 17.03 -2.37 -3.33
N MET A 200 16.93 -3.21 -4.35
CA MET A 200 17.78 -4.40 -4.49
C MET A 200 19.27 -4.07 -4.64
N GLY A 201 19.61 -2.94 -5.27
CA GLY A 201 20.99 -2.54 -5.53
C GLY A 201 21.72 -2.08 -4.27
N SER A 202 21.08 -1.24 -3.47
CA SER A 202 21.64 -0.76 -2.20
C SER A 202 21.32 -1.66 -1.00
N ARG A 203 20.42 -2.65 -1.17
CA ARG A 203 19.89 -3.52 -0.11
C ARG A 203 19.37 -2.74 1.09
N ARG A 204 18.59 -1.69 0.80
CA ARG A 204 17.99 -0.78 1.79
C ARG A 204 16.55 -0.50 1.45
N VAL A 205 15.76 -0.14 2.46
CA VAL A 205 14.44 0.45 2.23
C VAL A 205 14.62 1.94 2.02
N LEU A 206 14.19 2.43 0.86
CA LEU A 206 14.13 3.85 0.54
C LEU A 206 12.77 4.38 0.97
N ILE A 207 12.79 5.39 1.84
CA ILE A 207 11.60 6.08 2.32
C ILE A 207 11.47 7.40 1.56
N HIS A 208 10.32 7.64 0.96
CA HIS A 208 10.04 8.84 0.19
C HIS A 208 8.84 9.57 0.77
N SER A 209 9.00 10.87 1.03
CA SER A 209 7.92 11.79 1.31
C SER A 209 7.80 12.81 0.18
N ASP A 210 6.59 13.24 -0.10
CA ASP A 210 6.28 14.44 -0.90
C ASP A 210 6.93 15.76 -0.43
N ARG A 211 7.36 15.86 0.83
CA ARG A 211 7.98 17.06 1.41
C ARG A 211 9.48 17.16 1.19
N HIS A 212 10.12 16.07 0.78
CA HIS A 212 11.57 16.01 0.58
C HIS A 212 11.86 15.49 -0.82
N GLU A 213 12.77 16.15 -1.53
CA GLU A 213 13.20 15.69 -2.85
C GLU A 213 14.07 14.42 -2.76
N GLU A 214 14.73 14.22 -1.61
CA GLU A 214 15.62 13.10 -1.36
C GLU A 214 14.92 11.91 -0.70
N TYR A 215 15.50 10.73 -0.87
CA TYR A 215 15.07 9.51 -0.18
C TYR A 215 15.83 9.35 1.13
N PHE A 216 15.15 8.94 2.19
CA PHE A 216 15.81 8.49 3.41
C PHE A 216 16.14 6.99 3.29
N PRO A 217 17.43 6.60 3.30
CA PRO A 217 17.82 5.20 3.26
C PRO A 217 17.73 4.58 4.66
N CYS A 218 16.94 3.51 4.80
CA CYS A 218 16.85 2.71 6.01
C CYS A 218 17.58 1.37 5.82
N GLU A 219 18.60 1.13 6.65
CA GLU A 219 19.46 -0.05 6.60
C GLU A 219 18.93 -1.24 7.41
N VAL A 220 17.81 -1.08 8.12
CA VAL A 220 17.27 -2.16 8.95
C VAL A 220 16.76 -3.30 8.08
N LEU A 221 17.41 -4.44 8.26
CA LEU A 221 16.98 -5.74 7.78
C LEU A 221 16.25 -6.43 8.92
N LEU A 222 14.95 -6.59 8.77
CA LEU A 222 14.16 -7.43 9.68
C LEU A 222 14.10 -8.82 9.07
N ASP A 223 14.80 -9.77 9.69
CA ASP A 223 14.68 -11.17 9.31
C ASP A 223 13.30 -11.71 9.69
N ASN A 224 12.74 -11.25 10.82
CA ASN A 224 11.38 -11.58 11.24
C ASN A 224 10.83 -10.59 12.30
N LEU A 225 9.83 -9.76 11.98
CA LEU A 225 9.16 -8.92 12.99
C LEU A 225 8.54 -9.73 14.14
N ALA A 226 8.13 -10.98 13.91
CA ALA A 226 7.52 -11.78 14.97
C ALA A 226 8.49 -12.10 16.11
N GLN A 227 9.80 -11.92 15.88
CA GLN A 227 10.84 -12.03 16.92
C GLN A 227 11.02 -10.72 17.71
N VAL A 228 10.53 -9.59 17.18
CA VAL A 228 10.54 -8.31 17.88
C VAL A 228 9.42 -8.35 18.93
N ARG A 229 9.80 -8.03 20.17
CA ARG A 229 8.87 -7.99 21.30
C ARG A 229 7.78 -6.94 21.06
N ILE A 230 6.57 -7.20 21.57
CA ILE A 230 5.45 -6.25 21.49
C ILE A 230 5.67 -5.05 22.42
N ASP A 231 6.53 -5.16 23.43
CA ASP A 231 6.82 -4.03 24.32
C ASP A 231 7.92 -3.14 23.74
N VAL A 232 7.55 -1.94 23.32
CA VAL A 232 8.47 -0.92 22.78
C VAL A 232 9.55 -0.52 23.78
N ALA A 233 9.28 -0.56 25.09
CA ALA A 233 10.27 -0.22 26.11
C ALA A 233 11.45 -1.22 26.14
N SER A 234 11.23 -2.42 25.60
CA SER A 234 12.25 -3.48 25.52
C SER A 234 13.05 -3.48 24.21
N TRP A 235 12.79 -2.53 23.31
CA TRP A 235 13.47 -2.48 22.02
C TRP A 235 14.90 -1.94 22.15
N PRO A 236 15.84 -2.40 21.29
CA PRO A 236 17.19 -1.86 21.26
C PRO A 236 17.21 -0.35 21.01
N GLU A 237 18.12 0.38 21.66
CA GLU A 237 18.24 1.83 21.53
C GLU A 237 18.54 2.24 20.08
N GLU A 238 19.33 1.45 19.35
CA GLU A 238 19.64 1.72 17.94
C GLU A 238 18.39 1.69 17.06
N LEU A 239 17.45 0.80 17.36
CA LEU A 239 16.17 0.72 16.66
C LEU A 239 15.30 1.93 16.96
N LEU A 240 15.22 2.34 18.23
CA LEU A 240 14.45 3.51 18.65
C LEU A 240 14.99 4.80 17.99
N LEU A 241 16.31 5.01 18.03
CA LEU A 241 16.97 6.15 17.39
C LEU A 241 16.75 6.18 15.88
N LEU A 242 16.69 5.03 15.22
CA LEU A 242 16.38 4.96 13.80
C LEU A 242 14.93 5.34 13.52
N LEU A 243 13.98 4.86 14.32
CA LEU A 243 12.57 5.19 14.17
C LEU A 243 12.34 6.69 14.38
N ASP A 244 12.99 7.29 15.37
CA ASP A 244 12.95 8.75 15.59
C ASP A 244 13.51 9.50 14.37
N LYS A 245 14.67 9.10 13.83
CA LYS A 245 15.22 9.68 12.59
C LYS A 245 14.27 9.58 11.39
N ILE A 246 13.57 8.46 11.27
CA ILE A 246 12.54 8.29 10.23
C ILE A 246 11.41 9.29 10.47
N LEU A 247 10.93 9.44 11.70
CA LEU A 247 9.83 10.37 12.01
C LEU A 247 10.23 11.84 11.84
N ASP A 248 11.46 12.20 12.20
CA ASP A 248 12.06 13.51 11.93
C ASP A 248 12.08 13.80 10.42
N PHE A 249 12.62 12.87 9.62
CA PHE A 249 12.61 12.99 8.15
C PHE A 249 11.19 13.07 7.58
N LEU A 250 10.21 12.50 8.25
CA LEU A 250 8.82 12.54 7.80
C LEU A 250 8.05 13.73 8.37
N ASP A 251 8.65 14.66 9.10
CA ASP A 251 7.94 15.73 9.84
C ASP A 251 6.72 15.19 10.61
N VAL A 252 6.77 13.95 11.10
CA VAL A 252 5.68 13.36 11.87
C VAL A 252 5.92 13.75 13.32
N PRO A 253 5.01 14.53 13.94
CA PRO A 253 5.18 14.91 15.34
C PRO A 253 5.26 13.65 16.19
N HIS A 254 6.40 13.43 16.82
CA HIS A 254 6.61 12.40 17.82
C HIS A 254 7.11 13.12 19.08
N GLY A 255 6.69 12.63 20.24
CA GLY A 255 6.93 13.33 21.49
C GLY A 255 8.42 13.58 21.69
N GLN A 256 8.84 14.85 21.66
CA GLN A 256 10.14 15.24 22.19
C GLN A 256 10.14 14.88 23.68
N LEU A 257 11.12 14.08 24.10
CA LEU A 257 11.38 13.58 25.47
C LEU A 257 10.68 12.26 25.83
N ARG A 258 11.31 11.13 25.49
CA ARG A 258 11.46 10.06 26.48
C ARG A 258 12.35 10.63 27.58
N LEU A 259 11.75 11.12 28.66
CA LEU A 259 12.50 11.34 29.89
C LEU A 259 13.18 10.02 30.25
N PRO A 260 14.49 10.00 30.56
CA PRO A 260 15.17 8.77 30.94
C PRO A 260 14.39 8.15 32.09
N LEU A 261 13.93 6.91 31.89
CA LEU A 261 13.34 6.12 32.96
C LEU A 261 14.39 6.04 34.06
N ALA A 262 14.09 6.65 35.21
CA ALA A 262 14.93 6.55 36.39
C ALA A 262 15.11 5.05 36.70
N GLN A 263 16.37 4.63 36.74
CA GLN A 263 16.79 3.29 37.15
C GLN A 263 16.41 3.01 38.60
#